data_AF-A0A848WSJ6-F1
#
_entry.id   AF-A0A848WSJ6-F1
#
_cell.length_a   1.000
_cell.length_b   1.000
_cell.length_c   1.000
_cell.angle_alpha   90.00
_cell.angle_beta   90.00
_cell.angle_gamma   90.00
#
_symmetry.space_group_name_H-M   'P 1'
#
loop_
_entity.id
_entity.type
_entity.pdbx_description
1 polymer ?
#
loop_
_entity_poly.entity_id
_entity_poly.type
_entity_poly.pdbx_seq_one_letter_code
_entity_poly.pdbx_strand_id
1 'polypeptide(L)' 'MEPARRKRLATILIIVFFAAMLMGAGPGAFLVNGKGPILGMPAIYAWVVSWFFVQASMVVIAYFTVWKKR' A
#
# COMPACT_ATOMS: atom_id res chain seq x y z
N MET A 1 -16.70 -19.28 3.98
CA MET A 1 -16.34 -18.13 4.84
C MET A 1 -17.62 -17.36 5.08
N GLU A 2 -17.98 -17.08 6.33
CA GLU A 2 -19.23 -16.36 6.62
C GLU A 2 -19.29 -15.00 5.90
N PRO A 3 -20.45 -14.57 5.37
CA PRO A 3 -20.60 -13.33 4.61
C PRO A 3 -20.08 -12.10 5.36
N ALA A 4 -20.28 -12.06 6.67
CA ALA A 4 -19.83 -10.99 7.55
C ALA A 4 -18.30 -10.90 7.63
N ARG A 5 -17.61 -12.05 7.69
CA ARG A 5 -16.13 -12.11 7.77
C ARG A 5 -15.48 -11.57 6.49
N ARG A 6 -16.04 -11.90 5.33
CA ARG A 6 -15.56 -11.41 4.01
C ARG A 6 -15.75 -9.90 3.86
N LYS A 7 -16.91 -9.36 4.28
CA LYS A 7 -17.18 -7.91 4.27
C LYS A 7 -16.18 -7.17 5.17
N ARG A 8 -15.96 -7.64 6.40
CA ARG A 8 -14.99 -7.05 7.33
C ARG A 8 -13.56 -7.05 6.75
N LEU A 9 -13.14 -8.15 6.13
CA LEU A 9 -11.82 -8.27 5.48
C LEU A 9 -11.66 -7.28 4.32
N ALA A 10 -12.69 -7.13 3.49
CA ALA A 10 -12.69 -6.15 2.40
C ALA A 10 -12.60 -4.71 2.93
N THR A 11 -13.36 -4.37 3.98
CA THR A 11 -13.28 -3.04 4.61
C THR A 11 -11.90 -2.76 5.19
N ILE A 12 -11.29 -3.73 5.89
CA ILE A 12 -9.93 -3.58 6.41
C ILE A 12 -8.94 -3.36 5.26
N LEU A 13 -9.00 -4.18 4.21
CA LEU A 13 -8.10 -4.04 3.06
C LEU A 13 -8.23 -2.66 2.39
N ILE A 14 -9.45 -2.16 2.23
CA ILE A 14 -9.70 -0.81 1.69
C ILE A 14 -9.10 0.26 2.61
N ILE A 15 -9.36 0.19 3.92
CA ILE A 15 -8.83 1.17 4.88
C ILE A 15 -7.30 1.19 4.85
N VAL A 16 -6.66 0.02 4.92
CA VAL A 16 -5.21 -0.06 4.92
C VAL A 16 -4.65 0.39 3.57
N PHE A 17 -5.33 0.10 2.45
CA PHE A 17 -4.92 0.57 1.12
C PHE A 17 -4.91 2.11 1.04
N PHE A 18 -5.97 2.77 1.49
CA PHE A 18 -6.03 4.23 1.54
C PHE A 18 -5.00 4.82 2.51
N ALA A 19 -4.80 4.20 3.67
CA ALA A 19 -3.76 4.62 4.61
C ALA A 19 -2.35 4.51 4.00
N ALA A 20 -2.07 3.41 3.29
CA ALA A 20 -0.81 3.21 2.56
C ALA A 20 -0.62 4.23 1.44
N MET A 21 -1.69 4.58 0.72
CA MET A 21 -1.65 5.60 -0.33
C MET A 21 -1.33 6.99 0.24
N LEU A 22 -1.96 7.35 1.36
CA LEU A 22 -1.70 8.60 2.06
C LEU A 22 -0.28 8.65 2.64
N MET A 23 0.21 7.56 3.23
CA MET A 23 1.58 7.51 3.76
C MET A 23 2.64 7.55 2.65
N GLY A 24 2.42 6.83 1.55
CA GLY A 24 3.39 6.76 0.45
C GLY A 24 3.56 8.08 -0.29
N ALA A 25 2.45 8.71 -0.70
CA ALA A 25 2.46 9.97 -1.45
C ALA A 25 2.48 11.23 -0.55
N GLY A 26 1.97 11.13 0.68
CA GLY A 26 1.90 12.23 1.64
C GLY A 26 3.10 12.24 2.60
N PRO A 27 2.89 12.24 3.94
CA PRO A 27 3.94 12.57 4.89
C PRO A 27 5.15 11.64 4.88
N GLY A 28 5.02 10.41 4.37
CA GLY A 28 6.15 9.49 4.26
C GLY A 28 7.23 9.94 3.27
N ALA A 29 6.88 10.77 2.29
CA ALA A 29 7.88 11.37 1.40
C ALA A 29 8.85 12.30 2.17
N PHE A 30 8.43 12.92 3.27
CA PHE A 30 9.34 13.72 4.11
C PHE A 30 10.40 12.88 4.82
N LEU A 31 10.17 11.56 5.02
CA LEU A 31 11.15 10.66 5.64
C LEU A 31 12.35 10.39 4.73
N VAL A 32 12.16 10.52 3.42
CA VAL A 32 13.22 10.34 2.41
C VAL A 32 13.71 11.67 1.82
N ASN A 33 13.04 12.77 2.15
CA ASN A 33 13.42 14.10 1.70
C ASN A 33 14.62 14.62 2.51
N GLY A 34 15.58 15.29 1.87
CA GLY A 34 16.74 15.91 2.53
C GLY A 34 18.11 15.24 2.33
N LYS A 35 18.22 14.17 1.53
CA LYS A 35 19.50 13.47 1.26
C LYS A 35 20.37 14.09 0.13
N GLY A 36 20.06 15.33 -0.30
CA GLY A 36 20.73 15.99 -1.42
C GLY A 36 20.44 15.33 -2.79
N PRO A 37 20.90 15.89 -3.92
CA PRO A 37 20.51 15.43 -5.26
C PRO A 37 21.00 14.01 -5.61
N ILE A 38 22.15 13.58 -5.09
CA ILE A 38 22.77 12.29 -5.44
C ILE A 38 22.09 11.11 -4.72
N LEU A 39 21.76 11.26 -3.43
CA LEU A 39 21.12 10.19 -2.64
C LEU A 39 19.61 10.39 -2.47
N GLY A 40 19.12 11.62 -2.60
CA GLY A 40 17.70 11.96 -2.50
C GLY A 40 16.88 11.42 -3.66
N MET A 41 17.38 11.52 -4.90
CA MET A 41 16.69 10.96 -6.06
C MET A 41 16.51 9.43 -5.93
N PRO A 42 17.58 8.62 -5.75
CA PRO A 42 17.42 7.18 -5.55
C PRO A 42 16.54 6.82 -4.36
N ALA A 43 16.64 7.56 -3.24
CA ALA A 43 15.83 7.32 -2.05
C ALA A 43 14.34 7.55 -2.30
N ILE A 44 13.97 8.60 -3.03
CA ILE A 44 12.57 8.87 -3.40
C ILE A 44 12.05 7.79 -4.36
N TYR A 45 12.83 7.38 -5.35
CA TYR A 45 12.42 6.29 -6.25
C TYR A 45 12.23 4.97 -5.51
N ALA A 46 13.18 4.58 -4.64
CA ALA A 46 13.07 3.38 -3.83
C ALA A 46 11.86 3.42 -2.89
N TRP A 47 11.56 4.59 -2.31
CA TRP A 47 10.37 4.80 -1.49
C TRP A 47 9.09 4.59 -2.29
N VAL A 48 8.96 5.26 -3.44
CA VAL A 48 7.77 5.16 -4.30
C VAL A 48 7.55 3.71 -4.76
N VAL A 49 8.60 3.05 -5.26
CA VAL A 49 8.54 1.64 -5.68
C VAL A 49 8.11 0.72 -4.54
N SER A 50 8.62 0.94 -3.33
CA SER A 50 8.23 0.16 -2.14
C SER A 50 6.74 0.30 -1.84
N TRP A 51 6.18 1.50 -1.92
CA TRP A 51 4.74 1.71 -1.71
C TRP A 51 3.87 1.15 -2.82
N PHE A 52 4.31 1.22 -4.07
CA PHE A 52 3.63 0.51 -5.17
C PHE A 52 3.59 -1.00 -4.93
N PHE A 53 4.68 -1.58 -4.42
CA PHE A 53 4.73 -3.00 -4.10
C PHE A 53 3.74 -3.37 -2.97
N VAL A 54 3.62 -2.54 -1.94
CA VAL A 54 2.63 -2.72 -0.86
C VAL A 54 1.21 -2.70 -1.43
N GLN A 55 0.89 -1.70 -2.26
CA GLN A 55 -0.43 -1.58 -2.89
C GLN A 55 -0.74 -2.78 -3.81
N ALA A 56 0.22 -3.20 -4.63
CA ALA A 56 0.08 -4.37 -5.49
C ALA A 56 -0.18 -5.64 -4.67
N SER A 57 0.57 -5.84 -3.59
CA SER A 57 0.39 -6.98 -2.68
C SER A 57 -1.02 -7.00 -2.06
N MET A 58 -1.57 -5.84 -1.70
CA MET A 58 -2.94 -5.76 -1.18
C MET A 58 -3.99 -6.14 -2.22
N VAL A 59 -3.83 -5.73 -3.47
CA VAL A 59 -4.74 -6.13 -4.56
C VAL A 59 -4.66 -7.64 -4.80
N VAL A 60 -3.46 -8.21 -4.78
CA VAL A 60 -3.26 -9.67 -4.91
C VAL A 60 -3.92 -10.42 -3.75
N ILE A 61 -3.74 -9.96 -2.51
CA ILE A 61 -4.40 -10.55 -1.32
C ILE A 61 -5.93 -10.42 -1.43
N ALA A 62 -6.44 -9.26 -1.85
CA ALA A 62 -7.87 -9.05 -2.07
C ALA A 62 -8.41 -9.99 -3.15
N TYR A 63 -7.67 -10.18 -4.24
CA TYR A 63 -8.01 -11.14 -5.28
C TYR A 63 -8.16 -12.55 -4.71
N PHE A 64 -7.17 -13.06 -3.99
CA PHE A 64 -7.20 -14.44 -3.47
C PHE A 64 -8.14 -14.64 -2.28
N THR A 65 -8.43 -13.61 -1.48
CA THR A 65 -9.15 -13.74 -0.21
C THR A 65 -10.59 -13.24 -0.29
N VAL A 66 -10.85 -12.19 -1.07
CA VAL A 66 -12.15 -11.55 -1.20
C VAL A 66 -12.81 -11.89 -2.52
N TRP A 67 -12.08 -11.84 -3.64
CA TRP A 67 -12.70 -11.99 -4.97
C TRP A 67 -12.74 -13.43 -5.48
N LYS A 68 -11.76 -14.26 -5.11
CA LYS A 68 -11.77 -15.68 -5.40
C LYS A 68 -12.92 -16.34 -4.65
N LYS A 69 -14.09 -16.41 -5.30
CA LYS A 69 -15.13 -17.37 -4.94
C LYS A 69 -14.49 -18.77 -5.08
N ARG A 70 -14.54 -19.56 -4.01
CA ARG A 70 -14.58 -21.01 -4.18
C ARG A 70 -15.86 -21.36 -4.93
#